data_AF-A0A565EB86-F1
#
_entry.id   AF-A0A565EB86-F1
#
_cell.length_a   1.000
_cell.length_b   1.000
_cell.length_c   1.000
_cell.angle_alpha   90.00
_cell.angle_beta   90.00
_cell.angle_gamma   90.00
#
_symmetry.space_group_name_H-M   'P 1'
#
loop_
_entity.id
_entity.type
_entity.pdbx_description
1 polymer ?
#
loop_
_entity_poly.entity_id
_entity_poly.type
_entity_poly.pdbx_seq_one_letter_code
_entity_poly.pdbx_strand_id
1 'polypeptide(L)' 'MRSTIDIDEKLLKEAQKITGAKTKKELVNLSLRELIRKKRKEHLISLFGSPVLNISLEDVKKLRKDEF' A
#
# COMPACT_ATOMS: atom_id res chain seq x y z
N MET A 1 2.94 6.47 -16.77
CA MET A 1 2.98 7.95 -16.68
C MET A 1 4.40 8.39 -16.34
N ARG A 2 4.88 9.50 -16.92
CA ARG A 2 6.15 10.13 -16.53
C ARG A 2 5.80 11.46 -15.88
N SER A 3 6.34 11.70 -14.69
CA SER A 3 6.04 12.87 -13.89
C SER A 3 7.32 13.35 -13.21
N THR A 4 7.45 14.65 -13.05
CA THR A 4 8.52 15.27 -12.27
C THR A 4 7.96 15.57 -10.88
N ILE A 5 8.60 15.03 -9.86
CA ILE A 5 8.21 15.21 -8.45
C ILE A 5 9.48 15.48 -7.64
N ASP A 6 9.35 16.35 -6.65
CA ASP A 6 10.43 16.60 -5.70
C ASP A 6 10.39 15.55 -4.59
N ILE A 7 11.53 14.90 -4.34
CA ILE A 7 11.67 13.81 -3.36
C ILE A 7 13.01 13.99 -2.64
N ASP A 8 12.99 13.87 -1.32
CA ASP A 8 14.20 13.83 -0.50
C ASP A 8 15.13 12.66 -0.95
N GLU A 9 16.31 13.02 -1.41
CA GLU A 9 17.30 12.07 -1.93
C GLU A 9 17.81 11.10 -0.84
N LYS A 10 17.91 11.54 0.42
CA LYS A 10 18.36 10.69 1.52
C LYS A 10 17.34 9.61 1.80
N LEU A 11 16.06 9.99 1.88
CA LEU A 11 14.94 9.05 2.07
C LEU A 11 14.89 8.03 0.93
N LEU A 12 15.05 8.50 -0.31
CA LEU A 12 15.03 7.64 -1.49
C LEU A 12 16.17 6.60 -1.45
N LYS A 13 17.39 7.02 -1.12
CA LYS A 13 18.57 6.13 -1.01
C LYS A 13 18.40 5.10 0.11
N GLU A 14 17.92 5.53 1.27
CA GLU A 14 17.66 4.64 2.39
C GLU A 14 16.60 3.59 2.03
N ALA A 15 15.49 4.03 1.43
CA ALA A 15 14.43 3.13 1.01
C ALA A 15 14.90 2.15 -0.07
N GLN A 16 15.76 2.57 -1.03
CA GLN A 16 16.36 1.64 -2.00
C GLN A 16 17.28 0.61 -1.33
N LYS A 17 18.06 1.02 -0.32
CA LYS A 17 18.95 0.11 0.42
C LYS A 17 18.16 -0.95 1.21
N ILE A 18 17.06 -0.55 1.86
CA ILE A 18 16.22 -1.45 2.66
C ILE A 18 15.41 -2.41 1.77
N THR A 19 14.83 -1.89 0.69
CA THR A 19 13.93 -2.67 -0.18
C THR A 19 14.64 -3.46 -1.26
N GLY A 20 15.90 -3.11 -1.58
CA GLY A 20 16.63 -3.69 -2.71
C GLY A 20 16.15 -3.22 -4.09
N ALA A 21 15.27 -2.20 -4.15
CA ALA A 21 14.75 -1.68 -5.41
C ALA A 21 15.87 -1.07 -6.28
N LYS A 22 16.01 -1.57 -7.50
CA LYS A 22 17.09 -1.19 -8.42
C LYS A 22 16.86 0.17 -9.07
N THR A 23 15.60 0.58 -9.18
CA THR A 23 15.23 1.85 -9.84
C THR A 23 14.30 2.70 -8.98
N LYS A 24 14.38 4.02 -9.18
CA LYS A 24 13.45 4.98 -8.54
C LYS A 24 11.99 4.65 -8.86
N LYS A 25 11.71 4.24 -10.11
CA LYS A 25 10.36 3.84 -10.56
C LYS A 25 9.84 2.63 -9.79
N GLU A 26 10.67 1.60 -9.66
CA GLU A 26 10.32 0.38 -8.93
C GLU A 26 10.02 0.69 -7.46
N LEU A 27 10.89 1.46 -6.81
CA LEU A 27 10.69 1.87 -5.43
C LEU A 27 9.37 2.64 -5.25
N VAL A 28 9.11 3.64 -6.09
CA VAL A 28 7.87 4.43 -6.02
C VAL A 28 6.63 3.55 -6.21
N ASN A 29 6.65 2.63 -7.19
CA ASN A 29 5.54 1.70 -7.40
C ASN A 29 5.33 0.77 -6.21
N LEU A 30 6.41 0.27 -5.61
CA LEU A 30 6.37 -0.57 -4.42
C LEU A 30 5.76 0.20 -3.23
N SER A 31 6.24 1.42 -2.97
CA SER A 31 5.72 2.28 -1.89
C SER A 31 4.24 2.59 -2.06
N LEU A 32 3.78 2.87 -3.29
CA LEU A 32 2.37 3.12 -3.56
C LEU A 32 1.50 1.87 -3.31
N ARG A 33 1.97 0.69 -3.74
CA ARG A 33 1.28 -0.58 -3.46
C ARG A 33 1.15 -0.82 -1.97
N GLU A 34 2.24 -0.65 -1.21
CA GLU A 34 2.23 -0.84 0.24
C GLU A 34 1.34 0.17 0.96
N LEU A 35 1.31 1.43 0.52
CA LEU A 35 0.41 2.44 1.07
C LEU A 35 -1.06 2.05 0.87
N ILE A 36 -1.43 1.58 -0.33
CA ILE A 36 -2.80 1.11 -0.62
C ILE A 36 -3.13 -0.09 0.26
N ARG A 37 -2.24 -1.07 0.35
CA ARG A 37 -2.42 -2.26 1.22
C ARG A 37 -2.63 -1.85 2.67
N LYS A 38 -1.84 -0.91 3.19
CA LYS A 38 -1.96 -0.39 4.55
C LYS A 38 -3.32 0.27 4.77
N LYS A 39 -3.75 1.14 3.85
CA LYS A 39 -5.06 1.83 3.94
C LYS A 39 -6.25 0.86 3.89
N ARG A 40 -6.19 -0.18 3.05
CA ARG A 40 -7.22 -1.22 3.01
C ARG A 40 -7.29 -2.01 4.33
N LYS A 41 -6.14 -2.32 4.94
CA LYS A 41 -6.10 -2.96 6.28
C LYS A 41 -6.67 -2.05 7.36
N GLU A 42 -6.30 -0.77 7.39
CA GLU A 42 -6.85 0.22 8.32
C GLU A 42 -8.39 0.31 8.18
N HIS A 43 -8.90 0.34 6.94
CA HIS A 43 -10.34 0.33 6.68
C HIS A 43 -11.02 -0.93 7.23
N LEU A 44 -10.45 -2.11 6.97
CA LEU A 44 -10.97 -3.37 7.52
C LEU A 44 -10.99 -3.40 9.05
N ILE A 45 -9.95 -2.86 9.70
CA ILE A 45 -9.90 -2.75 11.16
C ILE A 45 -10.98 -1.78 11.66
N SER A 46 -11.17 -0.63 10.99
CA SER A 46 -12.20 0.35 11.37
C SER A 46 -13.63 -0.19 11.27
N LEU A 47 -13.84 -1.16 10.37
CA LEU A 47 -15.10 -1.87 10.25
C LEU A 47 -15.29 -2.87 11.40
N PHE A 48 -14.22 -3.48 11.92
CA PHE A 48 -14.26 -4.42 13.04
C PHE A 48 -14.77 -3.72 14.32
N GLY A 49 -15.97 -4.09 14.79
CA GLY A 49 -16.61 -3.50 15.98
C GLY A 49 -17.79 -2.57 15.67
N SER A 50 -18.08 -2.28 14.40
CA SER A 50 -19.34 -1.62 14.03
C SER A 50 -20.50 -2.64 14.07
N PRO A 51 -21.65 -2.32 14.70
CA PRO A 51 -22.81 -3.21 14.81
C PRO A 51 -23.45 -3.57 13.46
N VAL A 52 -22.97 -2.97 12.35
CA VAL A 52 -23.45 -3.18 10.98
C VAL A 52 -22.67 -4.26 10.23
N LEU A 53 -21.58 -4.81 10.78
CA LEU A 53 -20.76 -5.78 10.04
C LEU A 53 -21.37 -7.17 9.98
N ASN A 54 -22.23 -7.36 9.00
CA ASN A 54 -22.58 -8.67 8.47
C ASN A 54 -21.74 -8.92 7.22
N ILE A 55 -20.42 -9.08 7.38
CA ILE A 55 -19.50 -9.37 6.28
C ILE A 55 -18.94 -10.78 6.40
N SER A 56 -18.90 -11.49 5.28
CA SER A 56 -18.41 -12.87 5.20
C SER A 56 -16.88 -12.91 5.09
N LEU A 57 -16.29 -14.10 5.31
CA LEU A 57 -14.86 -14.32 5.08
C LEU A 57 -14.45 -14.06 3.61
N GLU A 58 -15.34 -14.32 2.65
CA GLU A 58 -15.15 -13.99 1.24
C GLU A 58 -15.04 -12.48 1.01
N ASP A 59 -15.85 -11.66 1.70
CA ASP A 59 -15.81 -10.21 1.58
C ASP A 59 -14.50 -9.63 2.13
N VAL A 60 -14.04 -10.17 3.27
CA VAL A 60 -12.73 -9.81 3.83
C VAL A 60 -11.60 -10.18 2.88
N LYS A 61 -11.67 -11.35 2.22
CA LYS A 61 -10.67 -11.75 1.22
C LYS A 61 -10.71 -10.84 0.00
N LYS A 62 -11.88 -10.42 -0.49
CA LYS A 62 -12.01 -9.48 -1.61
C LYS A 62 -11.43 -8.11 -1.28
N LEU A 63 -11.72 -7.58 -0.10
CA LEU A 63 -11.17 -6.30 0.39
C LEU A 63 -9.63 -6.36 0.57
N ARG A 64 -9.08 -7.55 0.81
CA ARG A 64 -7.63 -7.81 0.90
C ARG A 64 -6.97 -8.15 -0.43
N LYS A 65 -7.71 -8.62 -1.43
CA LYS A 65 -7.14 -9.04 -2.72
C LYS A 65 -6.63 -7.81 -3.48
N ASP A 66 -5.39 -7.89 -3.93
CA ASP A 66 -4.83 -6.94 -4.89
C ASP A 66 -5.43 -7.28 -6.26
N GLU A 67 -6.17 -6.36 -6.86
CA GLU A 67 -6.44 -6.37 -8.29
C GLU A 67 -5.39 -5.49 -8.96
N PHE A 68 -4.20 -6.03 -9.22
CA PHE A 68 -3.18 -5.39 -10.03
C PHE A 68 -2.32 -6.42 -10.76
#